data_AF-A0A6G0QL87-F1
#
_entry.id   AF-A0A6G0QL87-F1
#
_cell.length_a   1.000
_cell.length_b   1.000
_cell.length_c   1.000
_cell.angle_alpha   90.00
_cell.angle_beta   90.00
_cell.angle_gamma   90.00
#
_symmetry.space_group_name_H-M   'P 1'
#
loop_
_entity.id
_entity.type
_entity.pdbx_description
1 polymer ?
#
loop_
_entity_poly.entity_id
_entity_poly.type
_entity_poly.pdbx_seq_one_letter_code
_entity_poly.pdbx_strand_id
1 'polypeptide(L)'
;MTATIDINAQVKKPNADIYHAASLVLASSGEIDADSVEKDLVDDYVRSCGEIELNEAAIQDALSHLKDIADIEVDETMRQIDELKEFVNQEKQRRDATLVSLIAHEWKNKGNELEQLLLESADNDEVEMPHKNLVAIYEKLKQKRKEMLTLRIKLNNRLSWLKATDTDRDLQFQELRKISNTTAASMAYRSVLDEECRNLYLVLLRSNKTIRFLVIDAVEEAEHVWDTRD
;
A
#
# COMPACT_ATOMS: atom_id res chain seq x y z
N MET A 1 -27.59 -11.48 63.35
CA MET A 1 -27.92 -11.34 61.91
C MET A 1 -26.72 -10.74 61.22
N THR A 2 -25.81 -11.60 60.76
CA THR A 2 -24.64 -11.21 59.98
C THR A 2 -25.02 -11.28 58.51
N ALA A 3 -25.03 -10.13 57.84
CA ALA A 3 -25.23 -10.05 56.41
C ALA A 3 -23.95 -10.54 55.72
N THR A 4 -24.02 -11.71 55.11
CA THR A 4 -22.99 -12.22 54.21
C THR A 4 -23.07 -11.39 52.93
N ILE A 5 -22.13 -10.46 52.77
CA ILE A 5 -21.90 -9.80 51.48
C ILE A 5 -21.31 -10.86 50.57
N ASP A 6 -22.06 -11.25 49.54
CA ASP A 6 -21.60 -12.12 48.48
C ASP A 6 -20.63 -11.34 47.58
N ILE A 7 -19.33 -11.45 47.86
CA ILE A 7 -18.25 -10.73 47.16
C ILE A 7 -18.03 -11.31 45.74
N ASN A 8 -18.78 -12.33 45.34
CA ASN A 8 -18.51 -13.07 44.11
C ASN A 8 -19.19 -12.52 42.84
N ALA A 9 -19.84 -11.36 42.90
CA ALA A 9 -20.73 -10.91 41.83
C ALA A 9 -20.11 -10.08 40.70
N GLN A 10 -18.83 -9.66 40.73
CA GLN A 10 -18.28 -8.81 39.65
C GLN A 10 -16.78 -8.99 39.32
N VAL A 11 -16.25 -10.21 39.36
CA VAL A 11 -15.01 -10.47 38.62
C VAL A 11 -15.38 -10.62 37.15
N LYS A 12 -15.33 -9.52 36.37
CA LYS A 12 -15.22 -9.61 34.91
C LYS A 12 -14.08 -10.60 34.62
N LYS A 13 -14.42 -11.78 34.10
CA LYS A 13 -13.43 -12.82 33.83
C LYS A 13 -12.48 -12.27 32.76
N PRO A 14 -11.17 -12.10 33.04
CA PRO A 14 -10.22 -11.52 32.10
C PRO A 14 -10.23 -12.21 30.72
N ASN A 15 -10.57 -13.50 30.70
CA ASN A 15 -10.63 -14.33 29.50
C ASN A 15 -11.78 -13.94 28.56
N ALA A 16 -12.94 -13.55 29.08
CA ALA A 16 -14.06 -13.11 28.26
C ALA A 16 -13.75 -11.80 27.52
N ASP A 17 -13.10 -10.86 28.22
CA ASP A 17 -12.67 -9.59 27.64
C ASP A 17 -11.59 -9.82 26.56
N ILE A 18 -10.63 -10.72 26.80
CA ILE A 18 -9.63 -11.11 25.78
C ILE A 18 -10.30 -11.73 24.55
N TYR A 19 -11.25 -12.64 24.76
CA TYR A 19 -11.98 -13.28 23.66
C TYR A 19 -12.67 -12.23 22.80
N HIS A 20 -13.42 -11.33 23.44
CA HIS A 20 -14.17 -10.29 22.75
C HIS A 20 -13.24 -9.35 21.97
N ALA A 21 -12.16 -8.87 22.59
CA ALA A 21 -11.17 -8.03 21.91
C ALA A 21 -10.55 -8.73 20.69
N ALA A 22 -10.19 -10.01 20.84
CA ALA A 22 -9.66 -10.81 19.75
C ALA A 22 -10.67 -11.00 18.60
N SER A 23 -11.95 -11.22 18.91
CA SER A 23 -13.02 -11.30 17.90
C SER A 23 -13.20 -9.99 17.13
N LEU A 24 -13.14 -8.84 17.81
CA LEU A 24 -13.21 -7.53 17.16
C LEU A 24 -12.02 -7.30 16.21
N VAL A 25 -10.81 -7.63 16.66
CA VAL A 25 -9.60 -7.53 15.82
C VAL A 25 -9.71 -8.47 14.61
N LEU A 26 -10.22 -9.69 14.80
CA LEU A 26 -10.43 -10.62 13.69
C LEU A 26 -11.43 -10.06 12.67
N ALA A 27 -12.56 -9.51 13.12
CA ALA A 27 -13.56 -8.90 12.26
C ALA A 27 -12.97 -7.73 11.46
N SER A 28 -12.23 -6.85 12.14
CA SER A 28 -11.58 -5.69 11.52
C SER A 28 -10.44 -6.08 10.56
N SER A 29 -9.81 -7.23 10.78
CA SER A 29 -8.84 -7.82 9.84
C SER A 29 -9.49 -8.43 8.59
N GLY A 30 -10.82 -8.39 8.47
CA GLY A 30 -11.57 -8.78 7.27
C GLY A 30 -11.22 -7.94 6.03
N GLU A 31 -11.01 -6.65 6.24
CA GLU A 31 -10.80 -5.59 5.22
C GLU A 31 -9.35 -5.57 4.65
N ILE A 32 -8.66 -6.71 4.68
CA ILE A 32 -7.25 -6.82 4.28
C ILE A 32 -7.09 -7.09 2.78
N ASP A 33 -8.14 -7.56 2.13
CA ASP A 33 -8.11 -7.82 0.70
C ASP A 33 -8.08 -6.48 -0.03
N ALA A 34 -6.92 -6.14 -0.59
CA ALA A 34 -6.86 -5.05 -1.56
C ALA A 34 -7.73 -5.41 -2.76
N ASP A 35 -8.34 -4.38 -3.34
CA ASP A 35 -9.01 -4.49 -4.63
C ASP A 35 -8.05 -5.19 -5.61
N SER A 36 -8.54 -6.19 -6.34
CA SER A 36 -7.70 -6.90 -7.31
C SER A 36 -7.14 -5.93 -8.35
N VAL A 37 -7.91 -4.90 -8.71
CA VAL A 37 -7.49 -3.85 -9.64
C VAL A 37 -6.31 -3.04 -9.08
N GLU A 38 -6.42 -2.57 -7.84
CA GLU A 38 -5.35 -1.83 -7.15
C GLU A 38 -4.07 -2.66 -7.07
N LYS A 39 -4.19 -3.94 -6.73
CA LYS A 39 -3.06 -4.86 -6.65
C LYS A 39 -2.34 -5.00 -7.99
N ASP A 40 -3.08 -5.21 -9.08
CA ASP A 40 -2.50 -5.38 -10.41
C ASP A 40 -1.80 -4.09 -10.87
N LEU A 41 -2.40 -2.92 -10.62
CA LEU A 41 -1.79 -1.62 -10.90
C LEU A 41 -0.50 -1.40 -10.09
N VAL A 42 -0.48 -1.75 -8.81
CA VAL A 42 0.72 -1.65 -7.96
C VAL A 42 1.83 -2.56 -8.45
N ASP A 43 1.51 -3.82 -8.77
CA ASP A 43 2.50 -4.79 -9.27
C ASP A 43 3.08 -4.33 -10.63
N ASP A 44 2.26 -3.76 -11.51
CA ASP A 44 2.68 -3.19 -12.79
C ASP A 44 3.57 -1.95 -12.62
N TYR A 45 3.18 -1.04 -11.73
CA TYR A 45 3.97 0.17 -11.42
C TYR A 45 5.34 -0.18 -10.84
N VAL A 46 5.39 -1.08 -9.86
CA VAL A 46 6.65 -1.52 -9.23
C VAL A 46 7.56 -2.20 -10.24
N ARG A 47 7.00 -3.07 -11.11
CA ARG A 47 7.76 -3.74 -12.16
C ARG A 47 8.37 -2.75 -13.16
N SER A 48 7.57 -1.80 -13.67
CA SER A 48 8.05 -0.80 -14.63
C SER A 48 9.14 0.09 -14.02
N CYS A 49 9.03 0.48 -12.74
CA CYS A 49 10.11 1.17 -12.04
C CYS A 49 11.41 0.35 -12.01
N GLY A 50 11.32 -0.95 -11.70
CA GLY A 50 12.48 -1.84 -11.71
C GLY A 50 13.10 -2.02 -13.09
N GLU A 51 12.29 -2.15 -14.14
CA GLU A 51 12.76 -2.24 -15.53
C GLU A 51 13.48 -0.96 -15.97
N ILE A 52 12.96 0.22 -15.59
CA ILE A 52 13.63 1.51 -15.85
C ILE A 52 14.99 1.55 -15.15
N GLU A 53 15.05 1.25 -13.84
CA GLU A 53 16.31 1.29 -13.07
C GLU A 53 17.37 0.34 -13.65
N LEU A 54 16.98 -0.89 -14.01
CA LEU A 54 17.88 -1.89 -14.59
C LEU A 54 18.41 -1.46 -15.96
N ASN A 55 17.53 -0.94 -16.83
CA ASN A 55 17.92 -0.55 -18.17
C ASN A 55 18.74 0.75 -18.18
N GLU A 56 18.44 1.71 -17.30
CA GLU A 56 19.28 2.90 -17.13
C GLU A 56 20.69 2.54 -16.66
N ALA A 57 20.81 1.59 -15.72
CA ALA A 57 22.10 1.07 -15.30
C ALA A 57 22.84 0.37 -16.45
N ALA A 58 22.14 -0.44 -17.26
CA ALA A 58 22.71 -1.10 -18.43
C ALA A 58 23.20 -0.10 -19.50
N ILE A 59 22.46 1.00 -19.73
CA ILE A 59 22.91 2.09 -20.61
C ILE A 59 24.21 2.72 -20.09
N GLN A 60 24.30 3.02 -18.79
CA GLN A 60 25.50 3.61 -18.19
C GLN A 60 26.71 2.67 -18.27
N ASP A 61 26.49 1.38 -18.06
CA ASP A 61 27.51 0.35 -18.19
C ASP A 61 28.02 0.25 -19.64
N ALA A 62 27.10 0.15 -20.60
CA ALA A 62 27.43 0.12 -22.03
C ALA A 62 28.21 1.37 -22.48
N LEU A 63 27.78 2.56 -22.04
CA LEU A 63 28.49 3.82 -22.31
C LEU A 63 29.90 3.85 -21.71
N SER A 64 30.11 3.20 -20.56
CA SER A 64 31.42 3.11 -19.93
C SER A 64 32.36 2.18 -20.69
N HIS A 65 31.83 1.10 -21.27
CA HIS A 65 32.57 0.12 -22.07
C HIS A 65 32.97 0.62 -23.47
N LEU A 66 32.31 1.64 -24.01
CA LEU A 66 32.65 2.23 -25.31
C LEU A 66 34.11 2.71 -25.43
N LYS A 67 34.79 2.96 -24.30
CA LYS A 67 36.19 3.40 -24.28
C LYS A 67 37.19 2.30 -24.64
N ASP A 68 36.77 1.03 -24.56
CA ASP A 68 37.67 -0.12 -24.61
C ASP A 68 37.43 -1.05 -25.84
N ILE A 69 36.52 -0.68 -26.74
CA ILE A 69 36.10 -1.52 -27.89
C ILE A 69 36.51 -0.91 -29.24
N ALA A 70 36.53 -1.72 -30.31
CA ALA A 70 36.94 -1.28 -31.65
C ALA A 70 35.88 -0.40 -32.34
N ASP A 71 36.28 0.50 -33.25
CA ASP A 71 35.38 1.48 -33.89
C ASP A 71 34.11 0.87 -34.54
N ILE A 72 34.19 -0.31 -35.15
CA ILE A 72 33.02 -1.00 -35.75
C ILE A 72 32.05 -1.50 -34.66
N GLU A 73 32.56 -1.89 -33.49
CA GLU A 73 31.76 -2.34 -32.34
C GLU A 73 31.16 -1.15 -31.58
N VAL A 74 31.77 0.04 -31.69
CA VAL A 74 31.22 1.31 -31.17
C VAL A 74 29.90 1.65 -31.87
N ASP A 75 29.85 1.61 -33.20
CA ASP A 75 28.64 1.97 -33.96
C ASP A 75 27.45 1.04 -33.62
N GLU A 76 27.70 -0.27 -33.52
CA GLU A 76 26.68 -1.24 -33.15
C GLU A 76 26.23 -1.08 -31.69
N THR A 77 27.16 -0.83 -30.77
CA THR A 77 26.85 -0.60 -29.35
C THR A 77 26.05 0.70 -29.16
N MET A 78 26.37 1.76 -29.91
CA MET A 78 25.62 3.01 -29.89
C MET A 78 24.18 2.82 -30.38
N ARG A 79 23.98 2.02 -31.43
CA ARG A 79 22.63 1.66 -31.90
C ARG A 79 21.82 0.95 -30.82
N GLN A 80 22.41 -0.04 -30.15
CA GLN A 80 21.75 -0.76 -29.04
C GLN A 80 21.44 0.15 -27.86
N ILE A 81 22.32 1.10 -27.53
CA ILE A 81 22.08 2.10 -26.50
C ILE A 81 20.88 2.99 -26.87
N ASP A 82 20.77 3.42 -28.12
CA ASP A 82 19.66 4.27 -28.55
C ASP A 82 18.32 3.52 -28.59
N GLU A 83 18.31 2.27 -29.03
CA GLU A 83 17.14 1.37 -28.91
C GLU A 83 16.73 1.20 -27.43
N LEU A 84 17.70 1.03 -26.52
CA LEU A 84 17.42 0.87 -25.10
C LEU A 84 16.93 2.16 -24.43
N LYS A 85 17.41 3.34 -24.85
CA LYS A 85 16.88 4.64 -24.41
C LYS A 85 15.43 4.82 -24.83
N GLU A 86 15.08 4.42 -26.05
CA GLU A 86 13.70 4.48 -26.53
C GLU A 86 12.79 3.58 -25.67
N PHE A 87 13.24 2.35 -25.39
CA PHE A 87 12.53 1.43 -24.49
C PHE A 87 12.32 2.04 -23.09
N VAL A 88 13.38 2.60 -22.48
CA VAL A 88 13.28 3.27 -21.16
C VAL A 88 12.27 4.42 -21.18
N ASN A 89 12.23 5.19 -22.26
CA ASN A 89 11.27 6.28 -22.39
C ASN A 89 9.82 5.78 -22.48
N GLN A 90 9.58 4.69 -23.21
CA GLN A 90 8.26 4.04 -23.29
C GLN A 90 7.82 3.49 -21.92
N GLU A 91 8.74 2.85 -21.19
CA GLU A 91 8.44 2.36 -19.84
C GLU A 91 8.18 3.49 -18.85
N LYS A 92 8.88 4.63 -18.95
CA LYS A 92 8.57 5.83 -18.14
C LYS A 92 7.15 6.34 -18.40
N GLN A 93 6.73 6.41 -19.67
CA GLN A 93 5.35 6.80 -20.03
C GLN A 93 4.32 5.82 -19.47
N ARG A 94 4.59 4.51 -19.56
CA ARG A 94 3.74 3.46 -18.99
C ARG A 94 3.64 3.58 -17.48
N ARG A 95 4.77 3.74 -16.78
CA ARG A 95 4.84 3.94 -15.33
C ARG A 95 3.98 5.14 -14.90
N ASP A 96 4.12 6.27 -15.59
CA ASP A 96 3.39 7.49 -15.25
C ASP A 96 1.88 7.34 -15.49
N ALA A 97 1.47 6.65 -16.56
CA ALA A 97 0.07 6.32 -16.81
C ALA A 97 -0.53 5.36 -15.77
N THR A 98 0.22 4.34 -15.35
CA THR A 98 -0.18 3.44 -14.25
C THR A 98 -0.30 4.22 -12.94
N LEU A 99 0.61 5.17 -12.68
CA LEU A 99 0.56 6.00 -11.49
C LEU A 99 -0.66 6.92 -11.47
N VAL A 100 -1.00 7.54 -12.60
CA VAL A 100 -2.26 8.29 -12.76
C VAL A 100 -3.46 7.42 -12.37
N SER A 101 -3.49 6.18 -12.87
CA SER A 101 -4.58 5.23 -12.59
C SER A 101 -4.66 4.85 -11.10
N LEU A 102 -3.51 4.66 -10.44
CA LEU A 102 -3.42 4.38 -8.99
C LEU A 102 -3.96 5.54 -8.15
N ILE A 103 -3.58 6.77 -8.50
CA ILE A 103 -4.05 7.96 -7.78
C ILE A 103 -5.54 8.17 -8.05
N ALA A 104 -6.00 8.05 -9.29
CA ALA A 104 -7.42 8.19 -9.59
C ALA A 104 -8.28 7.13 -8.86
N HIS A 105 -7.78 5.91 -8.71
CA HIS A 105 -8.46 4.85 -7.95
C HIS A 105 -8.62 5.20 -6.46
N GLU A 106 -7.59 5.76 -5.83
CA GLU A 106 -7.61 6.12 -4.40
C GLU A 106 -8.60 7.27 -4.10
N TRP A 107 -8.73 8.22 -5.02
CA TRP A 107 -9.68 9.35 -4.93
C TRP A 107 -10.98 9.14 -5.71
N LYS A 108 -11.27 7.90 -6.10
CA LYS A 108 -12.53 7.57 -6.78
C LYS A 108 -13.73 7.98 -5.91
N ASN A 109 -14.64 8.76 -6.49
CA ASN A 109 -15.81 9.36 -5.82
C ASN A 109 -15.45 10.32 -4.67
N LYS A 110 -14.21 10.83 -4.65
CA LYS A 110 -13.68 11.79 -3.67
C LYS A 110 -13.01 12.96 -4.37
N GLY A 111 -13.46 13.33 -5.58
CA GLY A 111 -12.88 14.45 -6.35
C GLY A 111 -12.83 15.75 -5.56
N ASN A 112 -13.95 16.11 -4.90
CA ASN A 112 -14.01 17.32 -4.05
C ASN A 112 -12.98 17.32 -2.90
N GLU A 113 -12.70 16.15 -2.30
CA GLU A 113 -11.67 16.02 -1.25
C GLU A 113 -10.28 16.25 -1.85
N LEU A 114 -10.01 15.67 -3.03
CA LEU A 114 -8.76 15.87 -3.75
C LEU A 114 -8.52 17.34 -4.06
N GLU A 115 -9.53 18.02 -4.63
CA GLU A 115 -9.45 19.44 -4.97
C GLU A 115 -9.13 20.30 -3.74
N GLN A 116 -9.83 20.05 -2.63
CA GLN A 116 -9.59 20.76 -1.38
C GLN A 116 -8.15 20.55 -0.88
N LEU A 117 -7.64 19.31 -0.90
CA LEU A 117 -6.27 18.98 -0.48
C LEU A 117 -5.21 19.64 -1.38
N LEU A 118 -5.52 19.85 -2.66
CA LEU A 118 -4.64 20.55 -3.60
C LEU A 118 -4.66 22.08 -3.39
N LEU A 119 -5.80 22.65 -3.00
CA LEU A 119 -5.96 24.09 -2.70
C LEU A 119 -5.30 24.52 -1.38
N GLU A 120 -5.25 23.65 -0.37
CA GLU A 120 -4.73 23.95 0.97
C GLU A 120 -3.20 24.07 1.04
N SER A 121 -2.47 23.77 -0.04
CA SER A 121 -1.01 23.76 -0.08
C SER A 121 -0.44 24.77 -1.08
N ALA A 122 0.63 25.46 -0.70
CA ALA A 122 1.44 26.21 -1.65
C ALA A 122 2.08 25.26 -2.67
N ASP A 123 2.09 25.64 -3.95
CA ASP A 123 2.86 24.95 -4.99
C ASP A 123 4.31 24.83 -4.49
N ASN A 124 4.77 23.59 -4.29
CA ASN A 124 6.17 23.34 -3.98
C ASN A 124 6.98 23.45 -5.27
N ASP A 125 8.25 23.85 -5.16
CA ASP A 125 9.23 23.77 -6.25
C ASP A 125 9.22 22.38 -6.90
N GLU A 126 9.68 22.27 -8.15
CA GLU A 126 9.82 20.97 -8.84
C GLU A 126 10.65 20.01 -7.98
N VAL A 127 9.96 19.12 -7.26
CA VAL A 127 10.56 18.04 -6.49
C VAL A 127 10.78 16.86 -7.42
N GLU A 128 11.99 16.28 -7.36
CA GLU A 128 12.29 15.01 -8.02
C GLU A 128 11.22 13.96 -7.69
N MET A 129 10.73 13.27 -8.72
CA MET A 129 9.62 12.35 -8.57
C MET A 129 9.92 11.24 -7.55
N PRO A 130 9.08 11.03 -6.51
CA PRO A 130 9.38 10.12 -5.41
C PRO A 130 9.13 8.64 -5.75
N HIS A 131 9.38 8.19 -6.99
CA HIS A 131 9.06 6.83 -7.44
C HIS A 131 9.70 5.76 -6.57
N LYS A 132 10.97 5.93 -6.21
CA LYS A 132 11.70 5.01 -5.33
C LYS A 132 11.05 4.90 -3.94
N ASN A 133 10.55 6.01 -3.40
CA ASN A 133 9.87 6.02 -2.11
C ASN A 133 8.51 5.32 -2.21
N LEU A 134 7.75 5.57 -3.28
CA LEU A 134 6.48 4.89 -3.56
C LEU A 134 6.68 3.37 -3.70
N VAL A 135 7.67 2.93 -4.48
CA VAL A 135 8.03 1.50 -4.61
C VAL A 135 8.33 0.89 -3.25
N ALA A 136 9.17 1.55 -2.43
CA ALA A 136 9.50 1.06 -1.10
C ALA A 136 8.27 0.94 -0.18
N ILE A 137 7.30 1.85 -0.27
CA ILE A 137 6.04 1.77 0.48
C ILE A 137 5.19 0.60 -0.01
N TYR A 138 5.02 0.42 -1.33
CA TYR A 138 4.25 -0.70 -1.87
C TYR A 138 4.84 -2.06 -1.50
N GLU A 139 6.17 -2.19 -1.51
CA GLU A 139 6.84 -3.42 -1.06
C GLU A 139 6.56 -3.70 0.43
N LYS A 140 6.62 -2.66 1.28
CA LYS A 140 6.26 -2.77 2.70
C LYS A 140 4.79 -3.15 2.87
N LEU A 141 3.87 -2.54 2.12
CA LEU A 141 2.44 -2.86 2.14
C LEU A 141 2.19 -4.31 1.72
N LYS A 142 2.85 -4.78 0.65
CA LYS A 142 2.79 -6.16 0.17
C LYS A 142 3.28 -7.14 1.23
N GLN A 143 4.39 -6.83 1.89
CA GLN A 143 4.91 -7.66 2.98
C GLN A 143 3.97 -7.65 4.19
N LYS A 144 3.39 -6.50 4.54
CA LYS A 144 2.43 -6.39 5.66
C LYS A 144 1.15 -7.15 5.38
N ARG A 145 0.62 -7.12 4.16
CA ARG A 145 -0.55 -7.92 3.75
C ARG A 145 -0.32 -9.42 3.99
N LYS A 146 0.87 -9.95 3.62
CA LYS A 146 1.25 -11.36 3.89
C LYS A 146 1.33 -11.68 5.38
N GLU A 147 1.95 -10.79 6.16
CA GLU A 147 2.06 -10.93 7.61
C GLU A 147 0.67 -10.94 8.27
N MET A 148 -0.18 -10.00 7.91
CA MET A 148 -1.52 -9.87 8.47
C MET A 148 -2.42 -11.04 8.08
N LEU A 149 -2.33 -11.57 6.86
CA LEU A 149 -3.04 -12.79 6.48
C LEU A 149 -2.62 -13.98 7.38
N THR A 150 -1.32 -14.12 7.63
CA THR A 150 -0.79 -15.17 8.51
C THR A 150 -1.30 -14.99 9.95
N LEU A 151 -1.31 -13.76 10.46
CA LEU A 151 -1.80 -13.43 11.80
C LEU A 151 -3.32 -13.66 11.92
N ARG A 152 -4.09 -13.28 10.90
CA ARG A 152 -5.54 -13.51 10.81
C ARG A 152 -5.87 -15.00 10.86
N ILE A 153 -5.15 -15.84 10.09
CA ILE A 153 -5.33 -17.30 10.13
C ILE A 153 -5.05 -17.83 11.54
N LYS A 154 -3.94 -17.41 12.16
CA LYS A 154 -3.60 -17.82 13.54
C LYS A 154 -4.65 -17.38 14.55
N LEU A 155 -5.14 -16.15 14.44
CA LEU A 155 -6.15 -15.57 15.32
C LEU A 155 -7.49 -16.31 15.18
N ASN A 156 -7.95 -16.53 13.95
CA ASN A 156 -9.16 -17.29 13.66
C ASN A 156 -9.09 -18.72 14.21
N ASN A 157 -7.99 -19.42 13.94
CA ASN A 157 -7.77 -20.76 14.46
C ASN A 157 -7.80 -20.74 15.99
N ARG A 158 -7.16 -19.76 16.65
CA ARG A 158 -7.15 -19.74 18.12
C ARG A 158 -8.53 -19.46 18.71
N LEU A 159 -9.31 -18.58 18.10
CA LEU A 159 -10.69 -18.28 18.48
C LEU A 159 -11.62 -19.48 18.32
N SER A 160 -11.42 -20.32 17.30
CA SER A 160 -12.27 -21.51 17.10
C SER A 160 -12.10 -22.60 18.16
N TRP A 161 -10.96 -22.63 18.86
CA TRP A 161 -10.66 -23.64 19.90
C TRP A 161 -10.98 -23.19 21.33
N LEU A 162 -11.32 -21.91 21.53
CA LEU A 162 -11.60 -21.32 22.84
C LEU A 162 -13.05 -20.88 22.93
N LYS A 163 -13.60 -20.91 24.14
CA LYS A 163 -14.90 -20.28 24.46
C LYS A 163 -14.68 -19.16 25.46
N ALA A 164 -15.41 -18.05 25.31
CA ALA A 164 -15.32 -16.92 26.24
C ALA A 164 -15.57 -17.29 27.72
N THR A 165 -16.28 -18.41 27.95
CA THR A 165 -16.59 -18.94 29.28
C THR A 165 -15.50 -19.80 29.90
N ASP A 166 -14.47 -20.18 29.14
CA ASP A 166 -13.38 -21.05 29.60
C ASP A 166 -12.56 -20.35 30.71
N THR A 167 -12.42 -21.01 31.86
CA THR A 167 -11.74 -20.46 33.05
C THR A 167 -10.43 -21.16 33.41
N ASP A 168 -10.13 -22.29 32.77
CA ASP A 168 -8.98 -23.15 33.05
C ASP A 168 -7.88 -23.04 31.96
N ARG A 169 -8.02 -22.08 31.05
CA ARG A 169 -7.21 -21.97 29.82
C ARG A 169 -6.42 -20.67 29.74
N ASP A 170 -5.96 -20.16 30.88
CA ASP A 170 -5.32 -18.85 30.98
C ASP A 170 -4.10 -18.69 30.06
N LEU A 171 -3.27 -19.74 29.91
CA LEU A 171 -2.12 -19.71 28.99
C LEU A 171 -2.57 -19.52 27.54
N GLN A 172 -3.63 -20.21 27.13
CA GLN A 172 -4.19 -20.12 25.78
C GLN A 172 -4.82 -18.75 25.53
N PHE A 173 -5.45 -18.14 26.56
CA PHE A 173 -5.94 -16.76 26.50
C PHE A 173 -4.81 -15.72 26.44
N GLN A 174 -3.69 -15.95 27.13
CA GLN A 174 -2.52 -15.07 27.01
C GLN A 174 -1.92 -15.12 25.60
N GLU A 175 -1.82 -16.30 25.00
CA GLU A 175 -1.42 -16.44 23.60
C GLU A 175 -2.40 -15.78 22.64
N LEU A 176 -3.71 -15.93 22.87
CA LEU A 176 -4.75 -15.26 22.09
C LEU A 176 -4.60 -13.74 22.15
N ARG A 177 -4.40 -13.19 23.37
CA ARG A 177 -4.13 -11.77 23.59
C ARG A 177 -2.89 -11.32 22.82
N LYS A 178 -1.81 -12.11 22.86
CA LYS A 178 -0.57 -11.78 22.13
C LYS A 178 -0.82 -11.70 20.62
N ILE A 179 -1.46 -12.71 20.04
CA ILE A 179 -1.77 -12.73 18.59
C ILE A 179 -2.70 -11.58 18.21
N SER A 180 -3.74 -11.32 19.02
CA SER A 180 -4.66 -10.20 18.82
C SER A 180 -3.95 -8.85 18.83
N ASN A 181 -3.11 -8.59 19.85
CA ASN A 181 -2.34 -7.36 19.95
C ASN A 181 -1.37 -7.19 18.77
N THR A 182 -0.68 -8.26 18.36
CA THR A 182 0.21 -8.22 17.19
C THR A 182 -0.56 -7.96 15.90
N THR A 183 -1.75 -8.53 15.74
CA THR A 183 -2.62 -8.28 14.58
C THR A 183 -3.07 -6.82 14.54
N ALA A 184 -3.54 -6.28 15.67
CA ALA A 184 -3.94 -4.88 15.78
C ALA A 184 -2.78 -3.91 15.50
N ALA A 185 -1.59 -4.19 16.03
CA ALA A 185 -0.39 -3.38 15.76
C ALA A 185 0.00 -3.42 14.26
N SER A 186 -0.13 -4.59 13.62
CA SER A 186 0.14 -4.75 12.18
C SER A 186 -0.87 -3.96 11.33
N MET A 187 -2.15 -3.97 11.71
CA MET A 187 -3.19 -3.13 11.09
C MET A 187 -2.89 -1.63 11.21
N ALA A 188 -2.55 -1.17 12.42
CA ALA A 188 -2.22 0.24 12.66
C ALA A 188 -1.01 0.69 11.83
N TYR A 189 0.02 -0.16 11.73
CA TYR A 189 1.19 0.14 10.91
C TYR A 189 0.87 0.16 9.41
N ARG A 190 -0.02 -0.72 8.93
CA ARG A 190 -0.52 -0.63 7.55
C ARG A 190 -1.19 0.72 7.29
N SER A 191 -2.05 1.19 8.18
CA SER A 191 -2.70 2.50 8.03
C SER A 191 -1.70 3.66 7.96
N VAL A 192 -0.58 3.57 8.68
CA VAL A 192 0.52 4.55 8.56
C VAL A 192 1.15 4.50 7.17
N LEU A 193 1.39 3.32 6.60
CA LEU A 193 1.93 3.18 5.25
C LEU A 193 0.96 3.68 4.17
N ASP A 194 -0.34 3.42 4.33
CA ASP A 194 -1.37 3.92 3.41
C ASP A 194 -1.38 5.47 3.43
N GLU A 195 -1.25 6.07 4.62
CA GLU A 195 -1.15 7.52 4.78
C GLU A 195 0.16 8.10 4.20
N GLU A 196 1.31 7.44 4.41
CA GLU A 196 2.58 7.82 3.76
C GLU A 196 2.45 7.78 2.23
N CYS A 197 1.77 6.78 1.68
CA CYS A 197 1.50 6.65 0.25
C CYS A 197 0.66 7.84 -0.27
N ARG A 198 -0.45 8.15 0.40
CA ARG A 198 -1.30 9.30 0.06
C ARG A 198 -0.55 10.62 0.06
N ASN A 199 0.29 10.83 1.07
CA ASN A 199 1.10 12.03 1.16
C ASN A 199 2.09 12.17 -0.01
N LEU A 200 2.70 11.06 -0.46
CA LEU A 200 3.55 11.08 -1.65
C LEU A 200 2.77 11.38 -2.93
N TYR A 201 1.55 10.86 -3.08
CA TYR A 201 0.68 11.23 -4.20
C TYR A 201 0.37 12.72 -4.20
N LEU A 202 0.03 13.31 -3.05
CA LEU A 202 -0.23 14.74 -2.95
C LEU A 202 1.00 15.58 -3.29
N VAL A 203 2.19 15.21 -2.80
CA VAL A 203 3.46 15.86 -3.18
C VAL A 203 3.64 15.85 -4.69
N LEU A 204 3.36 14.72 -5.32
CA LEU A 204 3.51 14.52 -6.76
C LEU A 204 2.50 15.33 -7.58
N LEU A 205 1.23 15.37 -7.17
CA LEU A 205 0.22 16.20 -7.83
C LEU A 205 0.52 17.70 -7.71
N ARG A 206 1.15 18.12 -6.60
CA ARG A 206 1.56 19.51 -6.41
C ARG A 206 2.75 19.88 -7.28
N SER A 207 3.72 18.99 -7.46
CA SER A 207 4.94 19.26 -8.23
C SER A 207 4.81 18.99 -9.74
N ASN A 208 3.89 18.12 -10.17
CA ASN A 208 3.76 17.72 -11.58
C ASN A 208 2.38 18.09 -12.14
N LYS A 209 2.32 19.22 -12.86
CA LYS A 209 1.08 19.73 -13.46
C LYS A 209 0.46 18.76 -14.48
N THR A 210 1.28 18.04 -15.24
CA THR A 210 0.80 17.08 -16.24
C THR A 210 0.12 15.90 -15.57
N ILE A 211 0.75 15.29 -14.57
CA ILE A 211 0.12 14.19 -13.82
C ILE A 211 -1.12 14.69 -13.08
N ARG A 212 -1.06 15.88 -12.47
CA ARG A 212 -2.23 16.48 -11.82
C ARG A 212 -3.42 16.61 -12.75
N PHE A 213 -3.21 17.14 -13.95
CA PHE A 213 -4.26 17.28 -14.96
C PHE A 213 -4.86 15.92 -15.33
N LEU A 214 -4.01 14.93 -15.62
CA LEU A 214 -4.46 13.58 -16.00
C LEU A 214 -5.22 12.86 -14.88
N VAL A 215 -4.83 13.08 -13.62
CA VAL A 215 -5.55 12.50 -12.46
C VAL A 215 -6.91 13.15 -12.28
N ILE A 216 -7.02 14.47 -12.38
CA ILE A 216 -8.30 15.17 -12.26
C ILE A 216 -9.26 14.68 -13.34
N ASP A 217 -8.80 14.63 -14.60
CA ASP A 217 -9.56 14.12 -15.74
C ASP A 217 -10.04 12.68 -15.51
N ALA A 218 -9.16 11.79 -15.07
CA ALA A 218 -9.51 10.40 -14.76
C ALA A 218 -10.49 10.24 -13.59
N VAL A 219 -10.44 11.12 -12.59
CA VAL A 219 -11.39 11.11 -11.46
C VAL A 219 -12.77 11.61 -11.91
N GLU A 220 -12.83 12.68 -12.72
CA GLU A 220 -14.07 13.22 -13.28
C GLU A 220 -14.76 12.23 -14.24
N GLU A 221 -14.00 11.58 -15.12
CA GLU A 221 -14.52 10.53 -16.01
C GLU A 221 -15.15 9.37 -15.21
N ALA A 222 -14.51 8.98 -14.10
CA ALA A 222 -15.02 7.92 -13.25
C ALA A 222 -16.33 8.29 -12.52
N GLU A 223 -16.61 9.58 -12.31
CA GLU A 223 -17.84 10.09 -11.72
C GLU A 223 -18.99 10.18 -12.76
N HIS A 224 -18.70 10.59 -14.00
CA HIS A 224 -19.70 10.73 -15.06
C HIS A 224 -20.30 9.40 -15.58
N VAL A 225 -19.60 8.28 -15.43
CA VAL A 225 -20.10 6.94 -15.85
C VAL A 225 -21.29 6.46 -15.00
N TRP A 226 -21.52 7.04 -13.83
CA TRP A 226 -22.63 6.66 -12.93
C TRP A 226 -23.87 7.53 -13.08
N ASP A 227 -23.74 8.75 -13.61
CA ASP A 227 -24.84 9.72 -13.75
C ASP A 227 -25.70 9.47 -15.00
N THR A 228 -25.29 8.54 -15.87
CA THR A 228 -25.99 8.17 -17.11
C THR A 228 -26.75 6.84 -17.00
N ARG A 229 -26.89 6.30 -15.78
CA ARG A 229 -27.54 5.01 -15.49
C ARG A 229 -28.86 5.09 -14.73
N ASP A 230 -29.43 6.28 -14.57
CA ASP A 230 -30.80 6.51 -14.11
C ASP A 230 -31.76 6.82 -15.27
#